data_AF-A0ABD0P7L3-F1
#
_entry.id   AF-A0ABD0P7L3-F1
#
_cell.length_a   1.000
_cell.length_b   1.000
_cell.length_c   1.000
_cell.angle_alpha   90.00
_cell.angle_beta   90.00
_cell.angle_gamma   90.00
#
_symmetry.space_group_name_H-M   'P 1'
#
loop_
_entity.id
_entity.type
_entity.pdbx_description
1 polymer ?
#
loop_
_entity_poly.entity_id
_entity_poly.type
_entity_poly.pdbx_seq_one_letter_code
_entity_poly.pdbx_strand_id
1 'polypeptide(L)'
;ILAKVFSRGALEAYLTRLQDVVKSEIAKWCAETGSVDVYTAAKSLTFRIAVRVLLGLRLEEQQIASLSKTFEQLMNNLFSLPIDTPISGLRKGIRAREILHSAMEKIIEEKLKKQQTSDYCDAFDYMLSSAKEDDYELTMQELK
;
A
#
# COMPACT_ATOMS: atom_id res chain seq x y z
N ILE A 1 -14.92 -10.74 -4.70
CA ILE A 1 -14.01 -9.56 -4.64
C ILE A 1 -12.54 -9.91 -4.36
N LEU A 2 -12.07 -10.06 -3.11
CA LEU A 2 -10.62 -10.21 -2.79
C LEU A 2 -9.91 -11.38 -3.48
N ALA A 3 -10.56 -12.53 -3.63
CA ALA A 3 -9.94 -13.68 -4.32
C ALA A 3 -9.61 -13.38 -5.80
N LYS A 4 -10.39 -12.54 -6.49
CA LYS A 4 -10.14 -12.16 -7.89
C LYS A 4 -8.89 -11.29 -8.04
N VAL A 5 -8.63 -10.43 -7.06
CA VAL A 5 -7.41 -9.59 -6.97
C VAL A 5 -6.13 -10.41 -6.96
N PHE A 6 -6.17 -11.60 -6.37
CA PHE A 6 -5.05 -12.53 -6.30
C PHE A 6 -5.22 -13.74 -7.22
N SER A 7 -6.06 -13.60 -8.25
CA SER A 7 -6.18 -14.61 -9.29
C SER A 7 -4.89 -14.71 -10.09
N ARG A 8 -4.69 -15.85 -10.76
CA ARG A 8 -3.52 -16.06 -11.63
C ARG A 8 -3.34 -14.93 -12.65
N GLY A 9 -4.42 -14.54 -13.34
CA GLY A 9 -4.36 -13.47 -14.34
C GLY A 9 -3.97 -12.12 -13.74
N ALA A 10 -4.50 -11.79 -12.55
CA ALA A 10 -4.12 -10.56 -11.86
C ALA A 10 -2.64 -10.57 -11.43
N LEU A 11 -2.15 -11.69 -10.87
CA LEU A 11 -0.75 -11.83 -10.47
C LEU A 11 0.20 -11.76 -11.67
N GLU A 12 -0.16 -12.37 -12.81
CA GLU A 12 0.60 -12.28 -14.06
C GLU A 12 0.68 -10.81 -14.54
N ALA A 13 -0.43 -10.06 -14.44
CA ALA A 13 -0.44 -8.63 -14.79
C ALA A 13 0.43 -7.76 -13.84
N TYR A 14 0.64 -8.19 -12.60
CA TYR A 14 1.48 -7.46 -11.64
C TYR A 14 2.98 -7.69 -11.83
N LEU A 15 3.36 -8.80 -12.47
CA LEU A 15 4.71 -9.33 -12.46
C LEU A 15 5.75 -8.33 -13.00
N THR A 16 5.48 -7.71 -14.15
CA THR A 16 6.41 -6.74 -14.77
C THR A 16 6.70 -5.58 -13.82
N ARG A 17 5.66 -4.95 -13.27
CA ARG A 17 5.81 -3.81 -12.34
C ARG A 17 6.49 -4.22 -11.05
N LEU A 18 6.19 -5.41 -10.54
CA LEU A 18 6.85 -5.95 -9.35
C LEU A 18 8.35 -6.13 -9.60
N GLN A 19 8.73 -6.73 -10.73
CA GLN A 19 10.13 -6.89 -11.11
C GLN A 19 10.85 -5.54 -11.25
N ASP A 20 10.21 -4.54 -11.85
CA ASP A 20 10.80 -3.21 -12.00
C ASP A 20 11.07 -2.54 -10.65
N VAL A 21 10.10 -2.60 -9.72
CA VAL A 21 10.27 -2.07 -8.36
C VAL A 21 11.39 -2.82 -7.63
N VAL A 22 11.40 -4.15 -7.68
CA VAL A 22 12.42 -4.97 -7.02
C VAL A 22 13.81 -4.69 -7.58
N LYS A 23 13.97 -4.68 -8.91
CA LYS A 23 15.26 -4.38 -9.56
C LYS A 23 15.75 -2.98 -9.20
N SER A 24 14.86 -1.99 -9.22
CA SER A 24 15.20 -0.61 -8.87
C SER A 24 15.68 -0.48 -7.43
N GLU A 25 15.01 -1.11 -6.46
CA GLU A 25 15.40 -1.04 -5.05
C GLU A 25 16.69 -1.83 -4.78
N ILE A 26 16.86 -3.03 -5.36
CA ILE A 26 18.10 -3.79 -5.23
C ILE A 26 19.29 -3.02 -5.82
N ALA A 27 19.11 -2.35 -6.97
CA ALA A 27 20.16 -1.52 -7.54
C ALA A 27 20.58 -0.37 -6.60
N LYS A 28 19.63 0.26 -5.89
CA LYS A 28 19.94 1.26 -4.86
C LYS A 28 20.73 0.65 -3.70
N TRP A 29 20.35 -0.53 -3.23
CA TRP A 29 21.06 -1.23 -2.16
C TRP A 29 22.50 -1.57 -2.56
N CYS A 30 22.73 -1.97 -3.81
CA CYS A 30 24.07 -2.25 -4.32
C CYS A 30 24.92 -1.01 -4.54
N ALA A 31 24.30 0.15 -4.78
CA ALA A 31 24.99 1.43 -4.94
C ALA A 31 25.35 2.10 -3.60
N GLU A 32 24.78 1.61 -2.50
CA GLU A 32 25.08 2.11 -1.15
C GLU A 32 26.54 1.81 -0.78
N THR A 33 27.21 2.79 -0.18
CA THR A 33 28.63 2.66 0.20
C THR A 33 28.84 1.86 1.48
N GLY A 34 27.78 1.68 2.28
CA GLY A 34 27.80 0.97 3.55
C GLY A 34 27.02 -0.34 3.54
N SER A 35 26.98 -1.00 4.70
CA SER A 35 26.16 -2.20 4.88
C SER A 35 24.67 -1.86 4.85
N VAL A 36 23.89 -2.70 4.17
CA VAL A 36 22.43 -2.58 4.13
C VAL A 36 21.81 -3.43 5.24
N ASP A 37 20.99 -2.84 6.11
CA ASP A 37 20.10 -3.59 6.98
C ASP A 37 18.98 -4.20 6.13
N VAL A 38 19.16 -5.46 5.76
CA VAL A 38 18.26 -6.19 4.87
C VAL A 38 16.84 -6.28 5.42
N TYR A 39 16.65 -6.35 6.74
CA TYR A 39 15.32 -6.47 7.32
C TYR A 39 14.54 -5.17 7.15
N THR A 40 15.16 -4.04 7.50
CA THR A 40 14.57 -2.70 7.31
C THR A 40 14.36 -2.41 5.82
N ALA A 41 15.33 -2.77 4.98
CA ALA A 41 15.26 -2.58 3.53
C ALA A 41 14.11 -3.40 2.91
N ALA A 42 13.92 -4.66 3.32
CA ALA A 42 12.84 -5.51 2.83
C ALA A 42 11.45 -5.01 3.28
N LYS A 43 11.32 -4.47 4.49
CA LYS A 43 10.08 -3.79 4.92
C LYS A 43 9.73 -2.62 4.02
N SER A 44 10.71 -1.76 3.70
CA SER A 44 10.47 -0.64 2.79
C SER A 44 10.13 -1.11 1.37
N LEU A 45 10.84 -2.12 0.85
CA LEU A 45 10.56 -2.71 -0.46
C LEU A 45 9.14 -3.30 -0.55
N THR A 46 8.73 -4.10 0.43
CA THR A 46 7.39 -4.71 0.43
C THR A 46 6.29 -3.66 0.53
N PHE A 47 6.49 -2.60 1.31
CA PHE A 47 5.57 -1.46 1.35
C PHE A 47 5.49 -0.75 0.00
N ARG A 48 6.63 -0.51 -0.67
CA ARG A 48 6.68 0.08 -2.02
C ARG A 48 5.93 -0.76 -3.06
N ILE A 49 6.08 -2.08 -3.01
CA ILE A 49 5.35 -2.99 -3.88
C ILE A 49 3.85 -2.85 -3.64
N ALA A 50 3.40 -2.85 -2.39
CA ALA A 50 1.98 -2.68 -2.07
C ALA A 50 1.43 -1.34 -2.62
N VAL A 51 2.13 -0.24 -2.37
CA VAL A 51 1.70 1.10 -2.81
C VAL A 51 1.72 1.24 -4.33
N ARG A 52 2.79 0.84 -5.01
CA ARG A 52 2.95 1.07 -6.45
C ARG A 52 2.25 0.04 -7.32
N VAL A 53 2.31 -1.23 -6.92
CA VAL A 53 1.81 -2.35 -7.72
C VAL A 53 0.36 -2.65 -7.35
N LEU A 54 0.05 -2.80 -6.06
CA LEU A 54 -1.31 -3.17 -5.66
C LEU A 54 -2.26 -1.98 -5.67
N LEU A 55 -1.83 -0.82 -5.15
CA LEU A 55 -2.68 0.37 -5.11
C LEU A 55 -2.54 1.28 -6.35
N GLY A 56 -1.57 1.00 -7.23
CA GLY A 56 -1.33 1.77 -8.46
C GLY A 56 -0.81 3.19 -8.23
N LEU A 57 -0.25 3.46 -7.05
CA LEU A 57 0.06 4.82 -6.64
C LEU A 57 1.42 5.28 -7.11
N ARG A 58 1.42 6.50 -7.66
CA ARG A 58 2.62 7.22 -8.06
C ARG A 58 2.88 8.33 -7.05
N LEU A 59 3.52 7.96 -5.95
CA LEU A 59 3.92 8.88 -4.89
C LEU A 59 5.41 9.22 -5.02
N GLU A 60 5.75 10.44 -4.60
CA GLU A 60 7.14 10.86 -4.45
C GLU A 60 7.85 10.02 -3.38
N GLU A 61 9.15 9.85 -3.53
CA GLU A 61 9.97 9.00 -2.67
C GLU A 61 9.85 9.36 -1.18
N GLN A 62 9.81 10.66 -0.87
CA GLN A 62 9.69 11.16 0.50
C GLN A 62 8.31 10.83 1.11
N GLN A 63 7.25 10.84 0.30
CA GLN A 63 5.90 10.49 0.74
C GLN A 63 5.80 8.98 1.00
N ILE A 64 6.38 8.15 0.13
CA ILE A 64 6.45 6.70 0.32
C ILE A 64 7.21 6.36 1.62
N ALA A 65 8.37 7.00 1.84
CA ALA A 65 9.15 6.78 3.06
C ALA A 65 8.38 7.18 4.33
N SER A 66 7.68 8.32 4.28
CA SER A 66 6.82 8.78 5.38
C SER A 66 5.70 7.78 5.67
N LEU A 67 4.95 7.36 4.66
CA LEU A 67 3.86 6.39 4.82
C LEU A 67 4.35 5.02 5.27
N SER A 68 5.51 4.57 4.80
CA SER A 68 6.14 3.33 5.26
C SER A 68 6.44 3.39 6.76
N LYS A 69 6.96 4.52 7.25
CA LYS A 69 7.23 4.72 8.68
C LYS A 69 5.93 4.78 9.49
N THR A 70 4.89 5.42 8.97
CA THR A 70 3.56 5.43 9.60
C THR A 70 2.97 4.01 9.67
N PHE A 71 3.10 3.22 8.60
CA PHE A 71 2.67 1.83 8.58
C PHE A 71 3.42 0.97 9.60
N GLU A 72 4.74 1.15 9.74
CA GLU A 72 5.50 0.49 10.80
C GLU A 72 5.03 0.90 12.20
N GLN A 73 4.70 2.18 12.41
CA GLN A 73 4.12 2.61 13.69
C GLN A 73 2.78 1.92 13.97
N LEU A 74 1.92 1.74 12.96
CA LEU A 74 0.68 0.99 13.12
C LEU A 74 0.98 -0.47 13.51
N MET A 75 1.85 -1.15 12.75
CA MET A 75 2.20 -2.56 12.99
C MET A 75 2.84 -2.80 14.36
N ASN A 76 3.74 -1.92 14.78
CA ASN A 76 4.41 -2.02 16.09
C ASN A 76 3.44 -1.81 17.27
N ASN A 77 2.27 -1.20 17.03
CA ASN A 77 1.29 -0.91 18.07
C ASN A 77 -0.02 -1.68 17.92
N LEU A 78 -0.11 -2.58 16.93
CA LEU A 78 -1.29 -3.39 16.65
C LEU A 78 -1.70 -4.27 17.86
N PHE A 79 -0.70 -4.77 18.59
CA PHE A 79 -0.88 -5.60 19.80
C PHE A 79 -0.47 -4.86 21.07
N SER A 80 -0.82 -3.58 21.18
CA SER A 80 -0.60 -2.79 22.39
C SER A 80 -1.70 -3.00 23.43
N LEU A 81 -1.42 -2.66 24.69
CA LEU A 81 -2.44 -2.68 25.74
C LEU A 81 -3.61 -1.77 25.36
N PRO A 82 -4.86 -2.15 25.66
CA PRO A 82 -6.06 -1.40 25.30
C PRO A 82 -6.28 -0.18 26.22
N ILE A 83 -5.25 0.65 26.38
CA ILE A 83 -5.25 1.82 27.27
C ILE A 83 -4.86 3.03 26.43
N ASP A 84 -5.81 3.94 26.22
CA ASP A 84 -5.60 5.12 25.39
C ASP A 84 -5.09 6.33 26.20
N THR A 85 -3.76 6.43 26.34
CA THR A 85 -3.09 7.61 26.94
C THR A 85 -2.09 8.23 25.96
N PRO A 86 -1.67 9.51 26.15
CA PRO A 86 -0.81 10.21 25.19
C PRO A 86 0.50 9.50 24.81
N ILE A 87 1.04 8.67 25.70
CA ILE A 87 2.29 7.92 25.52
C ILE A 87 2.07 6.43 25.23
N SER A 88 0.82 5.96 25.30
CA SER A 88 0.47 4.56 25.07
C SER A 88 0.78 4.10 23.64
N GLY A 89 0.98 2.79 23.48
CA GLY A 89 1.05 2.18 22.17
C GLY A 89 -0.24 2.36 21.38
N LEU A 90 -1.41 2.18 22.03
CA LEU A 90 -2.72 2.32 21.39
C LEU A 90 -2.90 3.71 20.77
N ARG A 91 -2.55 4.79 21.49
CA ARG A 91 -2.59 6.15 20.96
C ARG A 91 -1.71 6.34 19.72
N LYS A 92 -0.51 5.73 19.70
CA LYS A 92 0.40 5.78 18.54
C LYS A 92 -0.19 5.02 17.36
N GLY A 93 -0.77 3.84 17.60
CA GLY A 93 -1.44 3.03 16.58
C GLY A 93 -2.65 3.75 15.97
N ILE A 94 -3.52 4.36 16.80
CA ILE A 94 -4.68 5.13 16.34
C ILE A 94 -4.25 6.29 15.44
N ARG A 95 -3.26 7.10 15.85
CA ARG A 95 -2.74 8.19 15.03
C ARG A 95 -2.16 7.70 13.70
N ALA A 96 -1.41 6.60 13.74
CA ALA A 96 -0.87 6.00 12.52
C ALA A 96 -1.99 5.54 11.57
N ARG A 97 -3.04 4.90 12.10
CA ARG A 97 -4.24 4.52 11.35
C ARG A 97 -4.92 5.74 10.72
N GLU A 98 -5.12 6.82 11.46
CA GLU A 98 -5.76 8.04 10.96
C GLU A 98 -5.00 8.65 9.77
N ILE A 99 -3.67 8.70 9.85
CA ILE A 99 -2.81 9.20 8.77
C ILE A 99 -2.93 8.30 7.53
N LEU A 100 -2.82 6.98 7.71
CA LEU A 100 -2.92 6.01 6.60
C LEU A 100 -4.30 6.04 5.95
N HIS A 101 -5.36 6.10 6.77
CA HIS A 101 -6.74 6.19 6.31
C HIS A 101 -6.99 7.48 5.51
N SER A 102 -6.47 8.63 5.96
CA SER A 102 -6.55 9.88 5.20
C SER A 102 -5.78 9.82 3.88
N ALA A 103 -4.63 9.14 3.85
CA ALA A 103 -3.91 8.91 2.61
C ALA A 103 -4.74 8.04 1.65
N MET A 104 -5.28 6.91 2.14
CA MET A 104 -6.13 6.01 1.35
C MET A 104 -7.37 6.70 0.79
N GLU A 105 -8.00 7.58 1.56
CA GLU A 105 -9.13 8.40 1.08
C GLU A 105 -8.77 9.22 -0.16
N LYS A 106 -7.67 9.97 -0.09
CA LYS A 106 -7.20 10.78 -1.23
C LYS A 106 -6.90 9.92 -2.45
N ILE A 107 -6.29 8.77 -2.22
CA ILE A 107 -5.96 7.76 -3.25
C ILE A 107 -7.23 7.29 -3.96
N ILE A 108 -8.25 6.89 -3.20
CA ILE A 108 -9.51 6.39 -3.74
C ILE A 108 -10.21 7.48 -4.54
N GLU A 109 -10.29 8.70 -4.00
CA GLU A 109 -10.89 9.84 -4.69
C GLU A 109 -10.20 10.15 -6.02
N GLU A 110 -8.86 10.17 -6.04
CA GLU A 110 -8.09 10.40 -7.26
C GLU A 110 -8.33 9.29 -8.30
N LYS A 111 -8.37 8.03 -7.86
CA LYS A 111 -8.65 6.88 -8.74
C LYS A 111 -10.06 6.92 -9.31
N LEU A 112 -11.07 7.26 -8.50
CA LEU A 112 -12.44 7.37 -8.97
C LEU A 112 -12.62 8.54 -9.96
N LYS A 113 -11.87 9.62 -9.80
CA LYS A 113 -11.89 10.79 -10.72
C LYS A 113 -11.19 10.49 -12.04
N LYS A 114 -10.10 9.72 -12.03
CA LYS A 114 -9.39 9.30 -13.25
C LYS A 114 -10.13 8.11 -13.87
N GLN A 115 -11.00 8.37 -14.86
CA GLN A 115 -11.52 7.31 -15.72
C GLN A 115 -10.33 6.50 -16.27
N GLN A 116 -10.42 5.17 -16.18
CA GLN A 116 -9.36 4.21 -16.48
C GLN A 116 -8.64 4.55 -17.79
N THR A 117 -7.45 5.13 -17.68
CA THR A 117 -6.56 5.52 -18.79
C THR A 117 -5.22 4.80 -18.70
N SER A 118 -5.08 3.85 -17.77
CA SER A 118 -3.90 3.03 -17.58
C SER A 118 -4.09 1.69 -18.29
N ASP A 119 -3.12 1.29 -19.12
CA ASP A 119 -3.07 -0.03 -19.77
C ASP A 119 -2.90 -1.19 -18.78
N TYR A 120 -2.71 -0.89 -17.48
CA TYR A 120 -2.49 -1.89 -16.43
C TYR A 120 -3.52 -1.75 -15.32
N CYS A 121 -4.21 -2.84 -15.00
CA CYS A 121 -5.09 -2.96 -13.83
C CYS A 121 -4.29 -3.30 -12.58
N ASP A 122 -4.49 -2.54 -11.51
CA ASP A 122 -3.98 -2.87 -10.17
C ASP A 122 -5.05 -3.53 -9.29
N ALA A 123 -4.67 -3.90 -8.05
CA ALA A 123 -5.55 -4.61 -7.14
C ALA A 123 -6.85 -3.83 -6.85
N PHE A 124 -6.77 -2.51 -6.79
CA PHE A 124 -7.93 -1.66 -6.57
C PHE A 124 -8.89 -1.70 -7.76
N ASP A 125 -8.36 -1.70 -8.99
CA ASP A 125 -9.18 -1.82 -10.21
C ASP A 125 -9.91 -3.16 -10.25
N TYR A 126 -9.22 -4.26 -9.90
CA TYR A 126 -9.83 -5.59 -9.79
C TYR A 126 -10.88 -5.68 -8.67
N MET A 127 -10.69 -4.97 -7.55
CA MET A 127 -11.70 -4.89 -6.49
C MET A 127 -12.97 -4.20 -7.00
N LEU A 128 -12.83 -3.04 -7.64
CA LEU A 128 -13.96 -2.30 -8.18
C LEU A 128 -14.68 -3.07 -9.30
N SER A 129 -13.94 -3.70 -10.22
CA SER A 129 -14.55 -4.49 -11.29
C SER A 129 -15.26 -5.73 -10.75
N SER A 130 -14.65 -6.43 -9.80
CA SER A 130 -15.27 -7.60 -9.17
C SER A 130 -16.52 -7.23 -8.39
N ALA A 131 -16.56 -6.09 -7.71
CA ALA A 131 -17.74 -5.66 -6.97
C ALA A 131 -18.91 -5.39 -7.92
N LYS A 132 -18.64 -4.66 -9.02
CA LYS A 132 -19.63 -4.40 -10.08
C LYS A 132 -20.15 -5.67 -10.75
N GLU A 133 -19.28 -6.65 -11.01
CA GLU A 133 -19.68 -7.97 -11.55
C GLU A 133 -20.61 -8.73 -10.61
N ASP A 134 -20.47 -8.52 -9.30
CA ASP A 134 -21.29 -9.14 -8.26
C ASP A 134 -22.54 -8.28 -7.91
N ASP A 135 -22.88 -7.27 -8.75
CA ASP A 135 -23.96 -6.27 -8.57
C ASP A 135 -23.91 -5.55 -7.20
N TYR A 136 -22.69 -5.32 -6.71
CA TYR A 136 -22.41 -4.72 -5.42
C TYR A 136 -21.53 -3.47 -5.58
N GLU A 137 -21.98 -2.35 -5.00
CA GLU A 137 -21.19 -1.12 -4.95
C GLU A 137 -20.44 -1.01 -3.63
N LEU A 138 -19.11 -1.02 -3.71
CA LEU A 138 -18.24 -0.80 -2.54
C LEU A 138 -18.43 0.62 -2.01
N THR A 139 -18.77 0.73 -0.73
CA THR A 139 -18.86 2.03 -0.06
C THR A 139 -17.47 2.60 0.20
N MET A 140 -17.40 3.92 0.37
CA MET A 140 -16.15 4.61 0.72
C MET A 140 -15.56 4.14 2.07
N GLN A 141 -16.37 3.61 2.98
CA GLN A 141 -15.88 3.03 4.24
C GLN A 141 -15.25 1.66 4.05
N GLU A 142 -15.72 0.87 3.08
CA GLU A 142 -15.18 -0.47 2.79
C GLU A 142 -13.90 -0.40 1.94
N LEU A 143 -13.67 0.73 1.26
CA LEU A 143 -12.48 0.95 0.45
C LEU A 143 -11.27 1.49 1.24
N LYS A 144 -11.49 2.08 2.43
CA LYS A 144 -10.45 2.71 3.27
C LYS A 144 -10.01 1.82 4.43
#